data_AF-A0A8X6RT38-F1
#
_entry.id   AF-A0A8X6RT38-F1
#
_cell.length_a   1.000
_cell.length_b   1.000
_cell.length_c   1.000
_cell.angle_alpha   90.00
_cell.angle_beta   90.00
_cell.angle_gamma   90.00
#
_symmetry.space_group_name_H-M   'P 1'
#
loop_
_entity.id
_entity.type
_entity.pdbx_description
1 polymer ?
#
loop_
_entity_poly.entity_id
_entity_poly.type
_entity_poly.pdbx_seq_one_letter_code
_entity_poly.pdbx_strand_id
1 'polypeptide(L)'
;MRNTSVPTAAIPVVVNLSPNGYMYSRSELKVYFRKFKAGNFDLEDESRSGYSIEVDCNQLKQITDQDRNVSTRTIALELDFRQKTSNNALKRINLTFELNCWVPHELTIGDKSKRKAACLVLLRDQRKENILDRTVT
;
A
#
# COMPACT_ATOMS: atom_id res chain seq x y z
N MET A 1 -20.39 30.55 54.63
CA MET A 1 -20.83 30.16 53.27
C MET A 1 -19.77 29.24 52.68
N ARG A 2 -20.23 28.20 51.99
CA ARG A 2 -19.54 27.01 51.50
C ARG A 2 -18.08 27.19 51.07
N ASN A 3 -17.21 26.43 51.74
CA ASN A 3 -15.97 25.91 51.18
C ASN A 3 -16.32 25.12 49.92
N THR A 4 -15.81 25.52 48.77
CA THR A 4 -15.80 24.66 47.57
C THR A 4 -14.41 24.73 46.97
N SER A 5 -13.72 23.61 47.13
CA SER A 5 -12.51 23.25 46.42
C SER A 5 -12.70 23.49 44.92
N VAL A 6 -11.91 24.39 44.35
CA VAL A 6 -11.59 24.27 42.94
C VAL A 6 -10.56 23.14 42.87
N PRO A 7 -10.84 22.04 42.13
CA PRO A 7 -9.97 20.90 42.14
C PRO A 7 -8.64 21.29 41.50
N THR A 8 -7.56 20.92 42.16
CA THR A 8 -6.24 20.71 41.58
C THR A 8 -6.40 19.75 40.41
N ALA A 9 -6.82 20.26 39.26
CA ALA A 9 -6.70 19.56 38.00
C ALA A 9 -5.19 19.42 37.79
N ALA A 10 -4.72 18.20 38.01
CA ALA A 10 -3.35 17.78 37.79
C ALA A 10 -2.86 18.45 36.50
N ILE A 11 -1.93 19.38 36.64
CA ILE A 11 -1.03 19.71 35.53
C ILE A 11 -0.40 18.36 35.21
N PRO A 12 -0.69 17.75 34.03
CA PRO A 12 -0.04 16.50 33.70
C PRO A 12 1.45 16.81 33.78
N VAL A 13 2.16 16.09 34.65
CA VAL A 13 3.62 16.09 34.66
C VAL A 13 4.00 15.78 33.23
N VAL A 14 4.43 16.80 32.48
CA VAL A 14 4.85 16.64 31.10
C VAL A 14 6.13 15.85 31.18
N VAL A 15 5.97 14.53 31.15
CA VAL A 15 7.08 13.62 30.95
C VAL A 15 7.64 14.05 29.60
N ASN A 16 8.86 14.60 29.57
CA ASN A 16 9.52 15.13 28.38
C ASN A 16 9.89 14.01 27.39
N LEU A 17 9.12 12.94 27.34
CA LEU A 17 9.31 11.79 26.49
C LEU A 17 8.54 12.02 25.20
N SER A 18 9.28 12.06 24.11
CA SER A 18 8.73 11.84 22.78
C SER A 18 7.97 10.51 22.76
N PRO A 19 6.89 10.38 21.96
CA PRO A 19 6.25 9.09 21.68
C PRO A 19 7.24 7.99 21.27
N ASN A 20 8.41 8.37 20.75
CA ASN A 20 9.49 7.48 20.34
C ASN A 20 10.54 7.18 21.44
N GLY A 21 10.33 7.63 22.69
CA GLY A 21 11.19 7.34 23.84
C GLY A 21 12.41 8.27 24.02
N TYR A 22 12.56 9.31 23.18
CA TYR A 22 13.65 10.30 23.29
C TYR A 22 13.23 11.55 24.09
N MET A 23 14.18 12.22 24.74
CA MET A 23 13.91 13.50 25.41
C MET A 23 13.75 14.64 24.40
N TYR A 24 12.70 15.45 24.55
CA TYR A 24 12.54 16.69 23.77
C TYR A 24 13.63 17.71 24.12
N SER A 25 14.19 18.35 23.08
CA SER A 25 15.10 19.48 23.21
C SER A 25 14.38 20.72 23.74
N ARG A 26 15.15 21.66 24.33
CA ARG A 26 14.61 22.93 24.84
C ARG A 26 13.90 23.76 23.75
N SER A 27 14.30 23.61 22.48
CA SER A 27 13.67 24.24 21.32
C SER A 27 12.29 23.66 21.02
N GLU A 28 12.14 22.34 21.07
CA GLU A 28 10.86 21.65 20.79
C GLU A 28 9.84 21.95 21.89
N LEU A 29 10.25 21.94 23.16
CA LEU A 29 9.37 22.30 24.28
C LEU A 29 8.79 23.72 24.16
N LYS A 30 9.56 24.67 23.61
CA LYS A 30 9.06 26.04 23.36
C LYS A 30 7.97 26.06 22.28
N VAL A 31 8.06 25.20 21.27
CA VAL A 31 7.05 25.11 20.20
C VAL A 31 5.76 24.51 20.75
N TYR A 32 5.84 23.41 21.49
CA TYR A 32 4.67 22.80 22.13
C TYR A 32 4.01 23.73 23.14
N PHE A 33 4.79 24.45 23.95
CA PHE A 33 4.23 25.42 24.89
C PHE A 33 3.42 26.53 24.19
N ARG A 34 3.86 26.98 23.01
CA ARG A 34 3.10 27.93 22.18
C ARG A 34 1.81 27.31 21.63
N LYS A 35 1.86 26.06 21.15
CA LYS A 35 0.67 25.32 20.67
C LYS A 35 -0.38 25.17 21.78
N PHE A 36 0.03 24.75 22.97
CA PHE A 36 -0.86 24.61 24.12
C PHE A 36 -1.46 25.94 24.57
N LYS A 37 -0.68 27.04 24.51
CA LYS A 37 -1.21 28.39 24.77
C LYS A 37 -2.25 28.84 23.75
N ALA A 38 -2.17 28.35 22.51
CA ALA A 38 -3.17 28.58 21.46
C ALA A 38 -4.38 27.63 21.55
N GLY A 39 -4.45 26.76 22.57
CA GLY A 39 -5.53 25.78 22.74
C GLY A 39 -5.42 24.56 21.83
N ASN A 40 -4.31 24.40 21.10
CA ASN A 40 -4.04 23.19 20.32
C ASN A 40 -3.24 22.20 21.17
N PHE A 41 -3.87 21.10 21.56
CA PHE A 41 -3.28 20.02 22.36
C PHE A 41 -2.89 18.79 21.54
N ASP A 42 -2.91 18.89 20.21
CA ASP A 42 -2.50 17.81 19.34
C ASP A 42 -1.00 17.52 19.52
N LEU A 43 -0.70 16.24 19.76
CA LEU A 43 0.66 15.73 19.94
C LEU A 43 1.23 15.16 18.65
N GLU A 44 0.39 14.96 17.64
CA GLU A 44 0.82 14.45 16.34
C GLU A 44 1.67 15.50 15.60
N ASP A 45 2.67 15.01 14.89
CA ASP A 45 3.46 15.84 13.98
C ASP A 45 2.51 16.38 12.90
N GLU A 46 2.51 17.70 12.71
CA GLU A 46 1.83 18.30 11.57
C GLU A 46 2.37 17.66 10.29
N SER A 47 1.48 17.48 9.30
CA SER A 47 1.87 16.98 7.99
C SER A 47 3.03 17.81 7.47
N ARG A 48 4.23 17.21 7.47
CA ARG A 48 5.44 17.89 7.04
C ARG A 48 5.24 18.33 5.60
N SER A 49 5.57 19.59 5.30
CA SER A 49 5.63 20.08 3.93
C SER A 49 6.80 19.38 3.19
N GLY A 50 6.57 18.14 2.77
CA GLY A 50 7.46 17.41 1.89
C GLY A 50 7.25 17.83 0.45
N TYR A 51 8.30 17.70 -0.37
CA TYR A 51 8.19 17.84 -1.82
C TYR A 51 7.39 16.65 -2.37
N SER A 52 6.07 16.81 -2.52
CA SER A 52 5.27 15.87 -3.27
C SER A 52 5.52 16.11 -4.75
N ILE A 53 6.36 15.28 -5.38
CA ILE A 53 6.37 15.20 -6.83
C ILE A 53 4.98 14.70 -7.22
N GLU A 54 4.21 15.57 -7.87
CA GLU A 54 2.95 15.23 -8.48
C GLU A 54 3.26 14.33 -9.67
N VAL A 55 3.33 13.03 -9.38
CA VAL A 55 3.44 12.01 -10.43
C VAL A 55 2.04 11.82 -10.99
N ASP A 56 1.89 11.99 -12.30
CA ASP A 56 0.63 11.70 -12.98
C ASP A 56 0.35 10.19 -12.94
N CYS A 57 -0.48 9.79 -11.98
CA CYS A 57 -0.90 8.42 -11.80
C CYS A 57 -1.69 7.88 -13.01
N ASN A 58 -2.30 8.74 -13.83
CA ASN A 58 -3.08 8.30 -14.98
C ASN A 58 -2.16 7.88 -16.13
N GLN A 59 -1.11 8.64 -16.41
CA GLN A 59 -0.07 8.26 -17.37
C GLN A 59 0.63 6.96 -16.96
N LEU A 60 0.95 6.80 -15.68
CA LEU A 60 1.58 5.59 -15.17
C LEU A 60 0.69 4.35 -15.31
N LYS A 61 -0.63 4.50 -15.11
CA LYS A 61 -1.60 3.43 -15.37
C LYS A 61 -1.68 3.09 -16.85
N GLN A 62 -1.73 4.08 -17.72
CA GLN A 62 -1.79 3.87 -19.16
C GLN A 62 -0.60 3.05 -19.68
N ILE A 63 0.62 3.35 -19.23
CA ILE A 63 1.83 2.60 -19.60
C ILE A 63 1.75 1.15 -19.09
N THR A 64 1.26 0.95 -17.86
CA THR A 64 1.13 -0.39 -17.26
C THR A 64 0.01 -1.22 -17.90
N ASP A 65 -1.07 -0.58 -18.35
CA ASP A 65 -2.18 -1.24 -19.03
C ASP A 65 -1.82 -1.68 -20.45
N GLN A 66 -0.94 -0.93 -21.12
CA GLN A 66 -0.43 -1.27 -22.46
C GLN A 66 0.52 -2.47 -22.42
N ASP A 67 1.45 -2.49 -21.47
CA ASP A 67 2.36 -3.61 -21.26
C ASP A 67 2.51 -3.87 -19.76
N ARG A 68 2.08 -5.05 -19.31
CA ARG A 68 2.21 -5.42 -17.89
C ARG A 68 3.67 -5.68 -17.49
N ASN A 69 4.56 -5.91 -18.46
CA ASN A 69 5.93 -6.34 -18.25
C ASN A 69 6.96 -5.20 -18.37
N VAL A 70 6.53 -3.93 -18.46
CA VAL A 70 7.47 -2.80 -18.54
C VAL A 70 8.30 -2.69 -17.26
N SER A 71 9.61 -2.51 -17.45
CA SER A 71 10.51 -2.30 -16.33
C SER A 71 10.33 -0.90 -15.73
N THR A 72 10.54 -0.75 -14.41
CA THR A 72 10.54 0.57 -13.77
C THR A 72 11.54 1.53 -14.41
N ARG A 73 12.65 1.01 -14.99
CA ARG A 73 13.64 1.85 -15.68
C ARG A 73 13.07 2.42 -16.97
N THR A 74 12.31 1.63 -17.73
CA THR A 74 11.64 2.08 -18.96
C THR A 74 10.60 3.13 -18.63
N ILE A 75 9.76 2.88 -17.63
CA ILE A 75 8.74 3.84 -17.14
C ILE A 75 9.40 5.15 -16.68
N ALA A 76 10.54 5.06 -16.00
CA ALA A 76 11.30 6.23 -15.56
C ALA A 76 11.83 7.06 -16.74
N LEU A 77 12.26 6.41 -17.82
CA LEU A 77 12.73 7.09 -19.03
C LEU A 77 11.57 7.73 -19.81
N GLU A 78 10.43 7.04 -19.94
CA GLU A 78 9.25 7.56 -20.66
C GLU A 78 8.63 8.77 -19.97
N LEU A 79 8.60 8.75 -18.64
CA LEU A 79 8.02 9.84 -17.83
C LEU A 79 9.06 10.86 -17.35
N ASP A 80 10.31 10.75 -17.81
CA ASP A 80 11.48 11.55 -17.37
C ASP A 80 11.59 11.70 -15.84
N PHE A 81 11.25 10.61 -15.13
CA PHE A 81 11.33 10.55 -13.69
C PHE A 81 12.61 9.87 -13.24
N ARG A 82 13.08 10.24 -12.03
CA ARG A 82 14.06 9.42 -11.34
C ARG A 82 13.44 8.05 -11.03
N GLN A 83 14.18 6.97 -11.26
CA GLN A 83 13.72 5.59 -11.01
C GLN A 83 13.11 5.37 -9.61
N LYS A 84 13.67 6.02 -8.57
CA LYS A 84 13.12 5.99 -7.21
C LYS A 84 11.71 6.58 -7.12
N THR A 85 11.46 7.67 -7.84
CA THR A 85 10.15 8.33 -7.91
C THR A 85 9.13 7.43 -8.60
N SER A 86 9.51 6.78 -9.71
CA SER A 86 8.66 5.81 -10.41
C SER A 86 8.29 4.61 -9.53
N ASN A 87 9.26 4.05 -8.80
CA ASN A 87 9.00 2.97 -7.83
C ASN A 87 8.05 3.41 -6.71
N ASN A 88 8.21 4.62 -6.18
CA ASN A 88 7.32 5.15 -5.16
C ASN A 88 5.91 5.39 -5.70
N ALA A 89 5.79 5.87 -6.94
CA ALA A 89 4.50 6.08 -7.60
C ALA A 89 3.76 4.76 -7.86
N LEU A 90 4.47 3.72 -8.36
CA LEU A 90 3.88 2.38 -8.54
C LEU A 90 3.35 1.81 -7.23
N LYS A 91 4.09 1.98 -6.12
CA LYS A 91 3.62 1.60 -4.78
C LYS A 91 2.38 2.38 -4.34
N ARG A 92 2.29 3.68 -4.65
CA ARG A 92 1.09 4.49 -4.35
C ARG A 92 -0.15 4.03 -5.11
N ILE A 93 0.02 3.44 -6.29
CA ILE A 93 -1.07 2.91 -7.14
C ILE A 93 -1.37 1.42 -6.81
N ASN A 94 -0.66 0.83 -5.84
CA ASN A 94 -0.73 -0.59 -5.48
C ASN A 94 -0.38 -1.54 -6.64
N LEU A 95 0.48 -1.10 -7.56
CA LEU A 95 1.01 -1.95 -8.62
C LEU A 95 2.30 -2.62 -8.15
N THR A 96 2.27 -3.94 -8.01
CA THR A 96 3.43 -4.77 -7.73
C THR A 96 3.82 -5.55 -8.98
N PHE A 97 5.10 -5.50 -9.34
CA PHE A 97 5.63 -6.29 -10.43
C PHE A 97 5.72 -7.76 -9.99
N GLU A 98 4.88 -8.60 -10.56
CA GLU A 98 4.95 -10.05 -10.39
C GLU A 98 5.65 -10.65 -11.61
N LEU A 99 6.59 -11.56 -11.37
CA LEU A 99 7.25 -12.28 -12.46
C LEU A 99 6.21 -13.11 -13.22
N ASN A 100 6.34 -13.13 -14.55
CA ASN A 100 5.51 -14.00 -15.37
C ASN A 100 5.67 -15.46 -14.95
N CYS A 101 4.55 -16.18 -14.84
CA CYS A 101 4.58 -17.61 -14.54
C CYS A 101 5.19 -18.38 -15.70
N TRP A 102 6.00 -19.40 -15.39
CA TRP A 102 6.55 -20.28 -16.41
C TRP A 102 5.43 -21.14 -17.02
N VAL A 103 5.34 -21.14 -18.36
CA VAL A 103 4.37 -21.95 -19.11
C VAL A 103 5.13 -23.07 -19.83
N PRO A 104 4.80 -24.37 -19.59
CA PRO A 104 5.60 -25.49 -20.09
C PRO A 104 5.78 -25.59 -21.60
N HIS A 105 4.77 -25.19 -22.36
CA HIS A 105 4.81 -25.19 -23.83
C HIS A 105 3.81 -24.18 -24.38
N GLU A 106 4.15 -23.62 -25.53
CA GLU A 106 3.25 -22.75 -26.26
C GLU A 106 2.17 -23.59 -26.95
N LEU A 107 0.91 -23.35 -26.59
CA LEU A 107 -0.23 -24.08 -27.16
C LEU A 107 -0.70 -23.45 -28.47
N THR A 108 -0.90 -24.28 -29.49
CA THR A 108 -1.58 -23.85 -30.71
C THR A 108 -3.06 -23.55 -30.45
N ILE A 109 -3.72 -22.84 -31.37
CA ILE A 109 -5.16 -22.54 -31.28
C ILE A 109 -5.97 -23.84 -31.19
N GLY A 110 -5.59 -24.86 -31.98
CA GLY A 110 -6.23 -26.18 -31.96
C GLY A 110 -6.07 -26.87 -30.61
N ASP A 111 -4.88 -26.83 -30.01
CA ASP A 111 -4.62 -27.47 -28.71
C ASP A 111 -5.38 -26.78 -27.57
N LYS A 112 -5.47 -25.44 -27.62
CA LYS A 112 -6.31 -24.67 -26.68
C LYS A 112 -7.77 -25.11 -26.75
N SER A 113 -8.32 -25.27 -27.95
CA SER A 113 -9.71 -25.74 -28.13
C SER A 113 -9.92 -27.18 -27.65
N LYS A 114 -9.02 -28.11 -27.98
CA LYS A 114 -9.09 -29.50 -27.51
C LYS A 114 -9.05 -29.58 -25.99
N ARG A 115 -8.12 -28.84 -25.36
CA ARG A 115 -8.00 -28.77 -23.89
C ARG A 115 -9.27 -28.22 -23.25
N LYS A 116 -9.82 -27.12 -23.77
CA LYS A 116 -11.09 -26.56 -23.29
C LYS A 116 -12.23 -27.57 -23.38
N ALA A 117 -12.37 -28.25 -24.52
CA ALA A 117 -13.40 -29.26 -24.71
C ALA A 117 -13.27 -30.42 -23.72
N ALA A 118 -12.06 -30.96 -23.55
CA ALA A 118 -11.78 -32.03 -22.60
C ALA A 118 -12.10 -31.60 -21.15
N CYS A 119 -11.67 -30.41 -20.73
CA CYS A 119 -11.99 -29.87 -19.40
C CYS A 119 -13.50 -29.73 -19.18
N LEU A 120 -14.26 -29.26 -20.17
CA LEU A 120 -15.71 -29.11 -20.06
C LEU A 120 -16.43 -30.45 -19.93
N VAL A 121 -15.96 -31.50 -20.61
CA VAL A 121 -16.48 -32.87 -20.47
C VAL A 121 -16.22 -33.38 -19.06
N LEU A 122 -14.97 -33.31 -18.60
CA LEU A 122 -14.59 -33.75 -17.26
C LEU A 122 -15.37 -33.03 -16.14
N LEU A 123 -15.57 -31.71 -16.28
CA LEU A 123 -16.39 -30.91 -15.35
C LEU A 123 -17.86 -31.35 -15.32
N ARG A 124 -18.43 -31.76 -16.46
CA ARG A 124 -19.80 -32.27 -16.53
C ARG A 124 -19.90 -33.65 -15.89
N ASP A 125 -18.92 -34.50 -16.14
CA ASP A 125 -18.90 -35.86 -15.61
C ASP A 125 -18.68 -35.86 -14.10
N GLN A 126 -17.82 -34.96 -13.58
CA GLN A 126 -17.62 -34.77 -12.15
C GLN A 126 -18.89 -34.35 -11.41
N ARG A 127 -19.79 -33.62 -12.09
CA ARG A 127 -21.08 -33.20 -11.52
C ARG A 127 -22.14 -34.30 -11.57
N LYS A 128 -21.96 -35.31 -12.42
CA LYS A 128 -22.90 -36.42 -12.61
C LYS A 128 -22.51 -37.63 -11.79
N GLU A 129 -21.22 -37.93 -11.71
CA GLU A 129 -20.67 -39.00 -10.89
C GLU A 129 -19.45 -38.46 -10.12
N ASN A 130 -19.32 -38.86 -8.85
CA ASN A 130 -18.17 -38.54 -8.03
C ASN A 130 -16.95 -39.30 -8.60
N ILE A 131 -16.27 -38.73 -9.61
CA ILE A 131 -15.15 -39.41 -10.29
C ILE A 131 -14.07 -39.86 -9.28
N LEU A 132 -13.93 -39.13 -8.17
CA LEU A 132 -13.01 -39.46 -7.07
C LEU A 132 -13.35 -40.79 -6.36
N ASP A 133 -14.64 -41.17 -6.26
CA ASP A 133 -15.06 -42.45 -5.65
C ASP A 133 -14.72 -43.65 -6.54
N ARG A 134 -14.51 -43.43 -7.83
CA ARG A 134 -14.24 -44.47 -8.83
C ARG A 134 -12.76 -44.74 -9.05
N THR A 135 -11.88 -43.89 -8.52
CA THR A 135 -10.42 -44.01 -8.65
C THR A 135 -9.72 -44.57 -7.40
N VAL A 136 -10.46 -44.86 -6.33
CA VAL A 136 -9.93 -45.59 -5.15
C VAL A 136 -10.14 -47.09 -5.38
N THR A 137 -9.13 -47.76 -5.90
CA THR A 137 -8.97 -49.22 -5.92
C THR A 137 -7.52 -49.57 -5.69
#